data_AF-A0A958GG90-F1
#
_entry.id   AF-A0A958GG90-F1
#
_cell.length_a   1.000
_cell.length_b   1.000
_cell.length_c   1.000
_cell.angle_alpha   90.00
_cell.angle_beta   90.00
_cell.angle_gamma   90.00
#
_symmetry.space_group_name_H-M   'P 1'
#
loop_
_entity.id
_entity.type
_entity.pdbx_description
1 polymer ?
#
loop_
_entity_poly.entity_id
_entity_poly.type
_entity_poly.pdbx_seq_one_letter_code
_entity_poly.pdbx_strand_id
1 'polypeptide(L)'
;MLIFTQHFYAYAHETDLIKNLKEDPKGPFEQIRWFCNDGTILPAKAGCSKNGGGIQHADWKPQIKSLREQGLPIATIFAALNDHDLEKIKKDQSLLPAMLVERHLVAADNGWIYQRAKFYRGALQFEDESKGAKNLLSIFLYQKDWIKNNFLLAREALRLLPIERNSTAMSEIRGLANAISDISPNFLELRNKIHSIPGLSDAMAVRNWLNRQGSAKSNKSLVEKTENLASKIEEVFGGNLESSHILDSIIWNSELKARKQTSNLIEQLVQVKTTREKLALLSELLLQVRYIAEKEDSPFIAEKLLDASIDIEGKAFQYAIANSKNHPKYSRHEALEELRYLTRAVFGTGMISQRAYFAAEAALSRLLEKNEINSTEYWKELSYLANIPV
;
A
#
# COMPACT_ATOMS: atom_id res chain seq x y z
N MET A 1 -17.94 -38.10 -16.87
CA MET A 1 -19.33 -37.62 -16.90
C MET A 1 -19.96 -38.02 -15.57
N LEU A 2 -20.54 -37.07 -14.85
CA LEU A 2 -20.82 -37.03 -13.40
C LEU A 2 -19.68 -36.40 -12.59
N ILE A 3 -20.05 -35.43 -11.74
CA ILE A 3 -19.25 -34.40 -11.03
C ILE A 3 -18.90 -33.15 -11.87
N PHE A 4 -19.88 -32.54 -12.54
CA PHE A 4 -19.75 -31.18 -13.10
C PHE A 4 -21.07 -30.39 -13.08
N THR A 5 -21.94 -30.59 -12.09
CA THR A 5 -23.26 -29.93 -12.05
C THR A 5 -23.58 -29.17 -10.77
N GLN A 6 -22.70 -29.15 -9.75
CA GLN A 6 -22.89 -28.33 -8.54
C GLN A 6 -22.08 -27.02 -8.52
N HIS A 7 -21.10 -26.81 -9.42
CA HIS A 7 -20.27 -25.60 -9.40
C HIS A 7 -20.87 -24.39 -10.14
N PHE A 8 -21.85 -24.57 -11.02
CA PHE A 8 -22.44 -23.43 -11.75
C PHE A 8 -23.46 -22.61 -10.93
N TYR A 9 -24.12 -23.21 -9.95
CA TYR A 9 -25.10 -22.52 -9.11
C TYR A 9 -24.47 -21.70 -7.98
N ALA A 10 -23.34 -22.16 -7.42
CA ALA A 10 -22.59 -21.39 -6.42
C ALA A 10 -21.97 -20.12 -7.02
N TYR A 11 -21.39 -20.22 -8.23
CA TYR A 11 -20.81 -19.07 -8.93
C TYR A 11 -21.82 -17.97 -9.26
N ALA A 12 -23.04 -18.33 -9.71
CA ALA A 12 -24.07 -17.34 -10.03
C ALA A 12 -24.53 -16.56 -8.78
N HIS A 13 -24.76 -17.26 -7.67
CA HIS A 13 -25.15 -16.65 -6.39
C HIS A 13 -24.05 -15.75 -5.79
N GLU A 14 -22.78 -16.14 -5.96
CA GLU A 14 -21.62 -15.36 -5.51
C GLU A 14 -21.40 -14.11 -6.37
N THR A 15 -21.58 -14.19 -7.70
CA THR A 15 -21.52 -13.01 -8.57
C THR A 15 -22.66 -12.02 -8.29
N ASP A 16 -23.86 -12.52 -8.00
CA ASP A 16 -24.99 -11.68 -7.63
C ASP A 16 -24.77 -11.01 -6.27
N LEU A 17 -24.18 -11.71 -5.30
CA LEU A 17 -23.81 -11.12 -4.02
C LEU A 17 -22.81 -9.98 -4.20
N ILE A 18 -21.69 -10.20 -4.90
CA ILE A 18 -20.68 -9.16 -5.10
C ILE A 18 -21.26 -7.96 -5.84
N LYS A 19 -22.08 -8.19 -6.87
CA LYS A 19 -22.77 -7.11 -7.59
C LYS A 19 -23.70 -6.32 -6.67
N ASN A 20 -24.52 -7.00 -5.87
CA ASN A 20 -25.43 -6.36 -4.92
C ASN A 20 -24.66 -5.53 -3.88
N LEU A 21 -23.54 -6.03 -3.36
CA LEU A 21 -22.68 -5.28 -2.43
C LEU A 21 -22.06 -4.04 -3.08
N LYS A 22 -21.67 -4.11 -4.35
CA LYS A 22 -21.14 -2.95 -5.09
C LYS A 22 -22.19 -1.85 -5.27
N GLU A 23 -23.45 -2.24 -5.49
CA GLU A 23 -24.57 -1.32 -5.78
C GLU A 23 -25.27 -0.78 -4.52
N ASP A 24 -25.26 -1.51 -3.41
CA ASP A 24 -25.90 -1.12 -2.14
C ASP A 24 -25.20 0.14 -1.54
N PRO A 25 -25.94 1.21 -1.19
CA PRO A 25 -25.39 2.40 -0.55
C PRO A 25 -24.52 2.15 0.70
N LYS A 26 -24.79 1.06 1.43
CA LYS A 26 -24.03 0.61 2.60
C LYS A 26 -23.11 -0.57 2.29
N GLY A 27 -23.14 -1.11 1.08
CA GLY A 27 -22.35 -2.26 0.62
C GLY A 27 -22.43 -3.44 1.58
N PRO A 28 -21.33 -3.88 2.22
CA PRO A 28 -21.34 -5.00 3.15
C PRO A 28 -21.93 -4.67 4.53
N PHE A 29 -22.30 -3.42 4.78
CA PHE A 29 -22.68 -2.92 6.09
C PHE A 29 -24.19 -2.82 6.27
N GLU A 30 -24.64 -3.08 7.48
CA GLU A 30 -26.06 -3.03 7.85
C GLU A 30 -26.40 -1.67 8.47
N GLN A 31 -25.67 -1.27 9.50
CA GLN A 31 -25.94 -0.07 10.31
C GLN A 31 -24.71 0.32 11.12
N ILE A 32 -24.64 1.58 11.55
CA ILE A 32 -23.57 2.07 12.43
C ILE A 32 -23.93 1.77 13.88
N ARG A 33 -22.97 1.24 14.62
CA ARG A 33 -23.09 0.91 16.04
C ARG A 33 -21.88 1.42 16.81
N TRP A 34 -22.08 1.55 18.11
CA TRP A 34 -21.02 1.72 19.09
C TRP A 34 -20.68 0.36 19.68
N PHE A 35 -19.43 -0.04 19.62
CA PHE A 35 -18.90 -1.27 20.21
C PHE A 35 -18.08 -0.86 21.43
N CYS A 36 -18.64 -1.06 22.61
CA CYS A 36 -18.05 -0.60 23.87
C CYS A 36 -17.03 -1.61 24.42
N ASN A 37 -16.09 -1.12 25.22
CA ASN A 37 -15.02 -1.93 25.79
C ASN A 37 -15.53 -3.00 26.77
N ASP A 38 -16.73 -2.81 27.34
CA ASP A 38 -17.41 -3.80 28.19
C ASP A 38 -18.18 -4.88 27.39
N GLY A 39 -18.13 -4.84 26.06
CA GLY A 39 -18.84 -5.75 25.16
C GLY A 39 -20.25 -5.30 24.77
N THR A 40 -20.76 -4.20 25.33
CA THR A 40 -22.08 -3.66 24.98
C THR A 40 -22.08 -3.09 23.55
N ILE A 41 -23.12 -3.42 22.77
CA ILE A 41 -23.33 -2.84 21.45
C ILE A 41 -24.51 -1.86 21.50
N LEU A 42 -24.25 -0.59 21.23
CA LEU A 42 -25.23 0.50 21.33
C LEU A 42 -25.56 1.12 19.97
N PRO A 43 -26.74 1.76 19.82
CA PRO A 43 -27.06 2.55 18.63
C PRO A 43 -26.06 3.71 18.43
N ALA A 44 -25.86 4.14 17.17
CA ALA A 44 -24.87 5.17 16.81
C ALA A 44 -24.95 6.50 17.61
N LYS A 45 -26.13 6.90 18.07
CA LYS A 45 -26.33 8.15 18.83
C LYS A 45 -26.06 8.04 20.33
N ALA A 46 -25.94 6.83 20.87
CA ALA A 46 -25.85 6.62 22.33
C ALA A 46 -24.46 6.92 22.88
N GLY A 47 -23.39 6.51 22.18
CA GLY A 47 -22.01 6.62 22.66
C GLY A 47 -21.67 5.60 23.77
N CYS A 48 -20.38 5.32 23.97
CA CYS A 48 -19.89 4.38 24.99
C CYS A 48 -19.31 5.06 26.24
N SER A 49 -19.58 6.35 26.50
CA SER A 49 -18.95 7.08 27.61
C SER A 49 -19.23 6.47 28.99
N LYS A 50 -20.42 5.88 29.18
CA LYS A 50 -20.81 5.17 30.40
C LYS A 50 -20.37 3.69 30.45
N ASN A 51 -19.79 3.19 29.35
CA ASN A 51 -19.46 1.79 29.11
C ASN A 51 -17.93 1.60 28.88
N GLY A 52 -17.12 2.46 29.51
CA GLY A 52 -15.66 2.37 29.44
C GLY A 52 -15.04 2.85 28.13
N GLY A 53 -15.78 3.59 27.30
CA GLY A 53 -15.36 3.97 25.95
C GLY A 53 -15.60 2.84 24.94
N GLY A 54 -15.21 3.08 23.69
CA GLY A 54 -15.44 2.14 22.61
C GLY A 54 -15.11 2.76 21.27
N ILE A 55 -15.44 2.05 20.19
CA ILE A 55 -15.24 2.50 18.82
C ILE A 55 -16.57 2.47 18.09
N GLN A 56 -16.82 3.48 17.26
CA GLN A 56 -17.97 3.51 16.37
C GLN A 56 -17.54 3.03 14.98
N HIS A 57 -18.22 2.01 14.47
CA HIS A 57 -18.06 1.55 13.10
C HIS A 57 -19.35 0.89 12.61
N ALA A 58 -19.37 0.49 11.34
CA ALA A 58 -20.45 -0.31 10.80
C ALA A 58 -20.49 -1.73 11.38
N ASP A 59 -21.69 -2.24 11.58
CA ASP A 59 -21.93 -3.68 11.73
C ASP A 59 -22.17 -4.32 10.35
N TRP A 60 -21.80 -5.58 10.21
CA TRP A 60 -21.92 -6.33 8.96
C TRP A 60 -23.35 -6.81 8.70
N LYS A 61 -23.73 -6.93 7.42
CA LYS A 61 -24.95 -7.65 7.02
C LYS A 61 -24.85 -9.14 7.41
N PRO A 62 -25.98 -9.83 7.70
CA PRO A 62 -25.96 -11.24 8.11
C PRO A 62 -25.20 -12.18 7.17
N GLN A 63 -25.36 -11.98 5.86
CA GLN A 63 -24.63 -12.74 4.83
C GLN A 63 -23.10 -12.58 4.92
N ILE A 64 -22.63 -11.38 5.27
CA ILE A 64 -21.20 -11.10 5.43
C ILE A 64 -20.67 -11.76 6.71
N LYS A 65 -21.46 -11.74 7.80
CA LYS A 65 -21.12 -12.46 9.04
C LYS A 65 -20.97 -13.95 8.78
N SER A 66 -21.92 -14.55 8.06
CA SER A 66 -21.86 -15.97 7.69
C SER A 66 -20.60 -16.33 6.88
N LEU A 67 -20.19 -15.49 5.93
CA LEU A 67 -18.95 -15.72 5.15
C LEU A 67 -17.70 -15.64 6.02
N ARG A 68 -17.66 -14.68 6.97
CA ARG A 68 -16.55 -14.53 7.90
C ARG A 68 -16.45 -15.71 8.88
N GLU A 69 -17.59 -16.24 9.35
CA GLU A 69 -17.66 -17.46 10.16
C GLU A 69 -17.14 -18.70 9.42
N GLN A 70 -17.31 -18.74 8.10
CA GLN A 70 -16.76 -19.78 7.22
C GLN A 70 -15.27 -19.60 6.88
N GLY A 71 -14.60 -18.59 7.45
CA GLY A 71 -13.18 -18.36 7.26
C GLY A 71 -12.82 -17.46 6.06
N LEU A 72 -13.79 -16.75 5.48
CA LEU A 72 -13.54 -15.77 4.42
C LEU A 72 -13.57 -14.34 5.00
N PRO A 73 -12.42 -13.73 5.36
CA PRO A 73 -12.38 -12.39 5.94
C PRO A 73 -12.61 -11.33 4.86
N ILE A 74 -13.87 -11.11 4.49
CA ILE A 74 -14.30 -9.98 3.63
C ILE A 74 -14.89 -8.85 4.44
N ALA A 75 -14.93 -7.67 3.82
CA ALA A 75 -15.44 -6.44 4.41
C ALA A 75 -14.73 -6.10 5.73
N THR A 76 -13.41 -6.27 5.77
CA THR A 76 -12.63 -6.19 7.01
C THR A 76 -12.71 -4.80 7.63
N ILE A 77 -12.97 -4.77 8.93
CA ILE A 77 -12.95 -3.57 9.78
C ILE A 77 -11.77 -3.78 10.73
N PHE A 78 -10.64 -3.15 10.45
CA PHE A 78 -9.44 -3.36 11.26
C PHE A 78 -9.62 -2.82 12.68
N ALA A 79 -10.42 -1.77 12.85
CA ALA A 79 -10.75 -1.21 14.15
C ALA A 79 -11.52 -2.19 15.05
N ALA A 80 -12.16 -3.20 14.47
CA ALA A 80 -12.94 -4.20 15.20
C ALA A 80 -12.11 -5.41 15.68
N LEU A 81 -10.85 -5.52 15.26
CA LEU A 81 -9.96 -6.61 15.66
C LEU A 81 -9.59 -6.47 17.15
N ASN A 82 -10.02 -7.44 17.95
CA ASN A 82 -9.63 -7.57 19.36
C ASN A 82 -8.46 -8.56 19.53
N ASP A 83 -7.98 -8.72 20.77
CA ASP A 83 -6.85 -9.60 21.07
C ASP A 83 -7.09 -11.06 20.66
N HIS A 84 -8.31 -11.57 20.80
CA HIS A 84 -8.66 -12.93 20.37
C HIS A 84 -8.58 -13.08 18.84
N ASP A 85 -9.06 -12.08 18.08
CA ASP A 85 -8.94 -12.08 16.61
C ASP A 85 -7.48 -12.00 16.17
N LEU A 86 -6.67 -11.16 16.83
CA LEU A 86 -5.24 -11.06 16.57
C LEU A 86 -4.50 -12.36 16.87
N GLU A 87 -4.82 -13.04 17.98
CA GLU A 87 -4.26 -14.36 18.29
C GLU A 87 -4.65 -15.42 17.25
N LYS A 88 -5.91 -15.39 16.78
CA LYS A 88 -6.37 -16.27 15.71
C LYS A 88 -5.59 -16.04 14.43
N ILE A 89 -5.43 -14.77 14.01
CA ILE A 89 -4.68 -14.39 12.80
C ILE A 89 -3.19 -14.73 12.95
N LYS A 90 -2.63 -14.59 14.14
CA LYS A 90 -1.24 -14.99 14.41
C LYS A 90 -1.02 -16.49 14.21
N LYS A 91 -1.99 -17.32 14.61
CA LYS A 91 -1.96 -18.78 14.45
C LYS A 91 -2.24 -19.21 13.02
N ASP A 92 -3.21 -18.58 12.36
CA ASP A 92 -3.55 -18.81 10.96
C ASP A 92 -3.06 -17.65 10.08
N GLN A 93 -1.79 -17.75 9.67
CA GLN A 93 -1.15 -16.71 8.87
C GLN A 93 -1.75 -16.55 7.47
N SER A 94 -2.63 -17.45 7.02
CA SER A 94 -3.32 -17.31 5.71
C SER A 94 -4.36 -16.18 5.70
N LEU A 95 -4.82 -15.76 6.89
CA LEU A 95 -5.80 -14.68 7.04
C LEU A 95 -5.23 -13.31 6.66
N LEU A 96 -3.93 -13.06 6.91
CA LEU A 96 -3.31 -11.79 6.51
C LEU A 96 -3.32 -11.64 4.97
N PRO A 97 -2.77 -12.56 4.17
CA PRO A 97 -2.88 -12.51 2.71
C PRO A 97 -4.32 -12.34 2.21
N ALA A 98 -5.30 -13.01 2.81
CA ALA A 98 -6.71 -12.85 2.43
C ALA A 98 -7.21 -11.40 2.64
N MET A 99 -6.89 -10.79 3.78
CA MET A 99 -7.18 -9.37 4.03
C MET A 99 -6.43 -8.46 3.06
N LEU A 100 -5.18 -8.76 2.71
CA LEU A 100 -4.43 -7.97 1.73
C LEU A 100 -5.01 -8.08 0.32
N VAL A 101 -5.52 -9.24 -0.09
CA VAL A 101 -6.24 -9.41 -1.34
C VAL A 101 -7.50 -8.55 -1.35
N GLU A 102 -8.28 -8.54 -0.26
CA GLU A 102 -9.40 -7.60 -0.12
C GLU A 102 -8.93 -6.16 -0.35
N ARG A 103 -7.89 -5.70 0.37
CA ARG A 103 -7.34 -4.34 0.22
C ARG A 103 -6.89 -4.02 -1.19
N HIS A 104 -6.24 -4.97 -1.86
CA HIS A 104 -5.85 -4.84 -3.25
C HIS A 104 -7.08 -4.66 -4.16
N LEU A 105 -8.11 -5.49 -4.01
CA LEU A 105 -9.35 -5.37 -4.80
C LEU A 105 -10.03 -4.01 -4.56
N VAL A 106 -10.10 -3.55 -3.31
CA VAL A 106 -10.64 -2.22 -2.99
C VAL A 106 -9.88 -1.11 -3.70
N ALA A 107 -8.54 -1.19 -3.76
CA ALA A 107 -7.72 -0.21 -4.44
C ALA A 107 -7.83 -0.29 -5.97
N ALA A 108 -7.82 -1.49 -6.53
CA ALA A 108 -7.79 -1.74 -7.97
C ALA A 108 -9.16 -1.57 -8.66
N ASP A 109 -10.26 -1.80 -7.94
CA ASP A 109 -11.62 -1.87 -8.49
C ASP A 109 -12.56 -0.80 -7.90
N ASN A 110 -12.09 0.47 -7.84
CA ASN A 110 -12.90 1.63 -7.44
C ASN A 110 -13.65 1.46 -6.09
N GLY A 111 -13.04 0.73 -5.14
CA GLY A 111 -13.63 0.38 -3.85
C GLY A 111 -14.17 -1.05 -3.75
N TRP A 112 -14.18 -1.83 -4.83
CA TRP A 112 -14.73 -3.20 -4.90
C TRP A 112 -16.10 -3.27 -4.22
N ILE A 113 -16.33 -4.18 -3.25
CA ILE A 113 -17.59 -4.28 -2.50
C ILE A 113 -17.95 -3.02 -1.68
N TYR A 114 -17.04 -2.04 -1.57
CA TYR A 114 -17.29 -0.74 -0.94
C TYR A 114 -17.56 0.38 -1.94
N GLN A 115 -17.77 0.08 -3.24
CA GLN A 115 -17.89 1.09 -4.29
C GLN A 115 -18.88 2.22 -3.94
N ARG A 116 -20.03 1.87 -3.37
CA ARG A 116 -20.98 2.84 -2.80
C ARG A 116 -20.77 3.08 -1.30
N ALA A 117 -20.44 2.04 -0.54
CA ALA A 117 -20.24 2.12 0.91
C ALA A 117 -19.11 3.06 1.36
N LYS A 118 -18.14 3.39 0.50
CA LYS A 118 -17.08 4.36 0.80
C LYS A 118 -17.62 5.77 1.10
N PHE A 119 -18.85 6.06 0.69
CA PHE A 119 -19.57 7.29 1.01
C PHE A 119 -20.48 7.16 2.25
N TYR A 120 -20.63 5.95 2.80
CA TYR A 120 -21.44 5.69 3.99
C TYR A 120 -20.74 6.21 5.25
N ARG A 121 -21.04 7.47 5.60
CA ARG A 121 -20.44 8.19 6.72
C ARG A 121 -20.50 7.39 8.02
N GLY A 122 -19.35 7.18 8.65
CA GLY A 122 -19.23 6.51 9.95
C GLY A 122 -19.20 4.98 9.86
N ALA A 123 -19.23 4.41 8.64
CA ALA A 123 -19.01 2.98 8.48
C ALA A 123 -17.57 2.57 8.84
N LEU A 124 -16.61 3.39 8.41
CA LEU A 124 -15.19 3.26 8.71
C LEU A 124 -14.65 4.63 9.11
N GLN A 125 -13.75 4.66 10.08
CA GLN A 125 -13.00 5.86 10.47
C GLN A 125 -11.52 5.56 10.27
N PHE A 126 -10.85 6.30 9.38
CA PHE A 126 -9.47 5.99 9.01
C PHE A 126 -8.51 5.95 10.21
N GLU A 127 -8.71 6.81 11.22
CA GLU A 127 -7.87 6.83 12.43
C GLU A 127 -7.96 5.51 13.21
N ASP A 128 -9.17 5.02 13.45
CA ASP A 128 -9.41 3.75 14.14
C ASP A 128 -8.97 2.56 13.30
N GLU A 129 -9.25 2.58 11.99
CA GLU A 129 -8.81 1.57 11.04
C GLU A 129 -7.27 1.48 10.97
N SER A 130 -6.59 2.63 10.96
CA SER A 130 -5.13 2.73 11.00
C SER A 130 -4.56 2.14 12.28
N LYS A 131 -5.18 2.45 13.43
CA LYS A 131 -4.76 1.87 14.71
C LYS A 131 -4.92 0.35 14.72
N GLY A 132 -6.07 -0.16 14.27
CA GLY A 132 -6.31 -1.60 14.15
C GLY A 132 -5.33 -2.29 13.19
N ALA A 133 -5.06 -1.66 12.05
CA ALA A 133 -4.11 -2.16 11.06
C ALA A 133 -2.66 -2.17 11.56
N LYS A 134 -2.24 -1.16 12.34
CA LYS A 134 -0.93 -1.12 13.00
C LYS A 134 -0.79 -2.22 14.05
N ASN A 135 -1.84 -2.48 14.83
CA ASN A 135 -1.85 -3.60 15.78
C ASN A 135 -1.71 -4.94 15.05
N LEU A 136 -2.46 -5.12 13.95
CA LEU A 136 -2.36 -6.30 13.10
C LEU A 136 -0.96 -6.48 12.50
N LEU A 137 -0.34 -5.44 11.96
CA LEU A 137 1.02 -5.56 11.41
C LEU A 137 2.04 -5.88 12.51
N SER A 138 1.90 -5.24 13.67
CA SER A 138 2.81 -5.41 14.80
C SER A 138 2.93 -6.87 15.23
N ILE A 139 1.82 -7.61 15.37
CA ILE A 139 1.87 -9.02 15.80
C ILE A 139 2.72 -9.93 14.89
N PHE A 140 2.95 -9.53 13.64
CA PHE A 140 3.84 -10.20 12.70
C PHE A 140 5.28 -9.68 12.80
N LEU A 141 5.48 -8.37 12.88
CA LEU A 141 6.82 -7.77 13.00
C LEU A 141 7.54 -8.16 14.30
N TYR A 142 6.81 -8.47 15.38
CA TYR A 142 7.39 -9.01 16.63
C TYR A 142 7.81 -10.49 16.52
N GLN A 143 7.46 -11.21 15.44
CA GLN A 143 7.85 -12.60 15.28
C GLN A 143 9.26 -12.70 14.70
N LYS A 144 10.12 -13.42 15.43
CA LYS A 144 11.50 -13.70 14.99
C LYS A 144 11.51 -14.31 13.59
N ASP A 145 12.42 -13.83 12.74
CA ASP A 145 12.62 -14.28 11.36
C ASP A 145 11.40 -14.14 10.43
N TRP A 146 10.28 -13.53 10.87
CA TRP A 146 9.07 -13.46 10.05
C TRP A 146 9.29 -12.62 8.80
N ILE A 147 9.94 -11.46 8.93
CA ILE A 147 10.28 -10.58 7.80
C ILE A 147 11.18 -11.31 6.81
N LYS A 148 12.21 -11.99 7.31
CA LYS A 148 13.14 -12.76 6.46
C LYS A 148 12.42 -13.81 5.62
N ASN A 149 11.45 -14.50 6.19
CA ASN A 149 10.70 -15.55 5.51
C ASN A 149 9.54 -15.02 4.64
N ASN A 150 9.05 -13.81 4.94
CA ASN A 150 7.83 -13.25 4.34
C ASN A 150 8.06 -11.83 3.81
N PHE A 151 9.27 -11.51 3.32
CA PHE A 151 9.67 -10.14 3.03
C PHE A 151 8.72 -9.41 2.07
N LEU A 152 8.33 -10.07 0.97
CA LEU A 152 7.33 -9.52 0.04
C LEU A 152 5.98 -9.29 0.73
N LEU A 153 5.50 -10.26 1.52
CA LEU A 153 4.24 -10.13 2.25
C LEU A 153 4.27 -9.00 3.28
N ALA A 154 5.40 -8.82 3.99
CA ALA A 154 5.58 -7.73 4.94
C ALA A 154 5.50 -6.35 4.26
N ARG A 155 6.13 -6.22 3.08
CA ARG A 155 6.05 -5.00 2.26
C ARG A 155 4.64 -4.76 1.75
N GLU A 156 3.99 -5.77 1.20
CA GLU A 156 2.62 -5.65 0.69
C GLU A 156 1.61 -5.38 1.81
N ALA A 157 1.84 -5.91 3.02
CA ALA A 157 1.05 -5.57 4.20
C ALA A 157 1.14 -4.08 4.50
N LEU A 158 2.35 -3.53 4.59
CA LEU A 158 2.55 -2.10 4.85
C LEU A 158 2.01 -1.20 3.73
N ARG A 159 2.04 -1.67 2.48
CA ARG A 159 1.51 -0.96 1.30
C ARG A 159 -0.02 -0.91 1.28
N LEU A 160 -0.68 -2.02 1.62
CA LEU A 160 -2.12 -2.21 1.40
C LEU A 160 -2.98 -1.95 2.65
N LEU A 161 -2.42 -2.17 3.84
CA LEU A 161 -3.10 -1.86 5.09
C LEU A 161 -3.30 -0.33 5.22
N PRO A 162 -4.41 0.13 5.83
CA PRO A 162 -4.73 1.55 5.97
C PRO A 162 -3.90 2.24 7.06
N ILE A 163 -2.57 2.14 6.98
CA ILE A 163 -1.64 2.64 8.02
C ILE A 163 -1.37 4.13 7.80
N GLU A 164 -1.63 4.93 8.83
CA GLU A 164 -1.30 6.35 8.85
C GLU A 164 0.22 6.57 8.97
N ARG A 165 0.82 7.12 7.89
CA ARG A 165 2.25 7.45 7.82
C ARG A 165 2.58 8.83 8.43
N ASN A 166 1.68 9.80 8.31
CA ASN A 166 1.85 11.16 8.81
C ASN A 166 0.53 11.71 9.40
N SER A 167 0.41 11.69 10.73
CA SER A 167 -0.80 12.11 11.44
C SER A 167 -1.11 13.60 11.29
N THR A 168 -0.09 14.44 11.20
CA THR A 168 -0.24 15.89 10.99
C THR A 168 -0.83 16.15 9.61
N ALA A 169 -0.23 15.56 8.56
CA ALA A 169 -0.71 15.70 7.19
C ALA A 169 -2.13 15.15 7.00
N MET A 170 -2.46 14.03 7.65
CA MET A 170 -3.82 13.49 7.62
C MET A 170 -4.84 14.37 8.35
N SER A 171 -4.45 14.97 9.47
CA SER A 171 -5.30 15.96 10.18
C SER A 171 -5.52 17.21 9.33
N GLU A 172 -4.50 17.67 8.61
CA GLU A 172 -4.61 18.78 7.65
C GLU A 172 -5.55 18.44 6.50
N ILE A 173 -5.44 17.24 5.90
CA ILE A 173 -6.35 16.77 4.84
C ILE A 173 -7.81 16.80 5.32
N ARG A 174 -8.09 16.26 6.52
CA ARG A 174 -9.44 16.28 7.12
C ARG A 174 -9.92 17.70 7.42
N GLY A 175 -9.05 18.55 7.97
CA GLY A 175 -9.34 19.95 8.24
C GLY A 175 -9.70 20.74 6.97
N LEU A 176 -8.93 20.56 5.90
CA LEU A 176 -9.21 21.16 4.60
C LEU A 176 -10.51 20.64 3.99
N ALA A 177 -10.76 19.33 4.05
CA ALA A 177 -11.99 18.73 3.56
C ALA A 177 -13.24 19.23 4.31
N ASN A 178 -13.16 19.40 5.64
CA ASN A 178 -14.21 20.03 6.44
C ASN A 178 -14.43 21.48 6.02
N ALA A 179 -13.37 22.29 5.91
CA ALA A 179 -13.46 23.69 5.55
C ALA A 179 -14.10 23.91 4.15
N ILE A 180 -13.82 23.03 3.19
CA ILE A 180 -14.49 23.07 1.87
C ILE A 180 -15.97 22.71 2.02
N SER A 181 -16.30 21.67 2.80
CA SER A 181 -17.69 21.26 3.04
C SER A 181 -18.51 22.32 3.77
N ASP A 182 -17.90 23.12 4.64
CA ASP A 182 -18.57 24.23 5.34
C ASP A 182 -18.93 25.37 4.37
N ILE A 183 -18.07 25.64 3.38
CA ILE A 183 -18.32 26.65 2.33
C ILE A 183 -19.29 26.12 1.27
N SER A 184 -19.23 24.83 0.95
CA SER A 184 -19.98 24.21 -0.14
C SER A 184 -20.53 22.85 0.31
N PRO A 185 -21.77 22.81 0.83
CA PRO A 185 -22.38 21.58 1.36
C PRO A 185 -22.45 20.42 0.37
N ASN A 186 -22.45 20.68 -0.94
CA ASN A 186 -22.39 19.67 -1.99
C ASN A 186 -21.00 18.98 -2.11
N PHE A 187 -20.01 19.35 -1.30
CA PHE A 187 -18.75 18.61 -1.13
C PHE A 187 -18.85 17.49 -0.08
N LEU A 188 -19.93 17.43 0.70
CA LEU A 188 -20.09 16.53 1.85
C LEU A 188 -19.87 15.05 1.50
N GLU A 189 -20.34 14.61 0.33
CA GLU A 189 -20.15 13.24 -0.15
C GLU A 189 -18.66 12.92 -0.35
N LEU A 190 -17.92 13.78 -1.06
CA LEU A 190 -16.49 13.60 -1.31
C LEU A 190 -15.67 13.70 0.00
N ARG A 191 -16.06 14.60 0.90
CA ARG A 191 -15.49 14.70 2.26
C ARG A 191 -15.69 13.41 3.05
N ASN A 192 -16.88 12.80 3.03
CA ASN A 192 -17.13 11.53 3.70
C ASN A 192 -16.27 10.39 3.14
N LYS A 193 -16.06 10.37 1.81
CA LYS A 193 -15.13 9.44 1.16
C LYS A 193 -13.70 9.63 1.67
N ILE A 194 -13.18 10.86 1.62
CA ILE A 194 -11.80 11.18 2.05
C ILE A 194 -11.58 10.79 3.52
N HIS A 195 -12.58 11.00 4.39
CA HIS A 195 -12.48 10.63 5.81
C HIS A 195 -12.48 9.11 6.05
N SER A 196 -13.17 8.36 5.19
CA SER A 196 -13.34 6.91 5.36
C SER A 196 -12.20 6.14 4.71
N ILE A 197 -11.95 6.37 3.42
CA ILE A 197 -10.97 5.65 2.60
C ILE A 197 -10.25 6.67 1.70
N PRO A 198 -9.28 7.45 2.24
CA PRO A 198 -8.50 8.39 1.44
C PRO A 198 -7.59 7.64 0.46
N GLY A 199 -7.29 8.26 -0.69
CA GLY A 199 -6.30 7.75 -1.64
C GLY A 199 -5.93 8.76 -2.71
N LEU A 200 -4.89 8.46 -3.49
CA LEU A 200 -4.32 9.37 -4.48
C LEU A 200 -5.35 9.88 -5.51
N SER A 201 -6.30 9.04 -5.92
CA SER A 201 -7.37 9.42 -6.85
C SER A 201 -8.24 10.58 -6.35
N ASP A 202 -8.26 10.84 -5.04
CA ASP A 202 -9.07 11.90 -4.45
C ASP A 202 -8.57 13.28 -4.83
N ALA A 203 -7.26 13.46 -5.07
CA ALA A 203 -6.72 14.74 -5.53
C ALA A 203 -7.40 15.16 -6.84
N MET A 204 -7.50 14.22 -7.80
CA MET A 204 -8.19 14.46 -9.05
C MET A 204 -9.71 14.62 -8.84
N ALA A 205 -10.32 13.84 -7.95
CA ALA A 205 -11.74 13.97 -7.65
C ALA A 205 -12.09 15.35 -7.06
N VAL A 206 -11.24 15.90 -6.19
CA VAL A 206 -11.36 17.22 -5.58
C VAL A 206 -11.24 18.33 -6.64
N ARG A 207 -10.25 18.26 -7.53
CA ARG A 207 -10.12 19.22 -8.64
C ARG A 207 -11.29 19.12 -9.62
N ASN A 208 -11.73 17.91 -9.95
CA ASN A 208 -12.89 17.68 -10.82
C ASN A 208 -14.19 18.21 -10.21
N TRP A 209 -14.37 18.05 -8.89
CA TRP A 209 -15.51 18.61 -8.18
C TRP A 209 -15.55 20.14 -8.34
N LEU A 210 -14.43 20.85 -8.13
CA LEU A 210 -14.36 22.31 -8.29
C LEU A 210 -14.69 22.76 -9.71
N ASN A 211 -14.20 22.03 -10.72
CA ASN A 211 -14.50 22.34 -12.12
C ASN A 211 -16.00 22.23 -12.46
N ARG A 212 -16.78 21.48 -11.68
CA ARG A 212 -18.24 21.34 -11.85
C ARG A 212 -19.06 22.40 -11.09
N GLN A 213 -18.41 23.26 -10.28
CA GLN A 213 -19.11 24.22 -9.41
C GLN A 213 -19.60 25.50 -10.11
N GLY A 214 -19.39 25.64 -11.43
CA GLY A 214 -19.87 26.81 -12.19
C GLY A 214 -19.36 28.13 -11.59
N SER A 215 -20.28 29.03 -11.19
CA SER A 215 -19.96 30.34 -10.62
C SER A 215 -19.24 30.28 -9.27
N ALA A 216 -19.37 29.19 -8.49
CA ALA A 216 -18.65 29.06 -7.21
C ALA A 216 -17.13 28.91 -7.39
N LYS A 217 -16.64 28.64 -8.61
CA LYS A 217 -15.20 28.73 -8.96
C LYS A 217 -14.66 30.17 -8.87
N SER A 218 -15.53 31.19 -8.83
CA SER A 218 -15.11 32.58 -8.62
C SER A 218 -14.72 32.89 -7.17
N ASN A 219 -15.09 32.02 -6.21
CA ASN A 219 -14.67 32.18 -4.82
C ASN A 219 -13.19 31.77 -4.67
N LYS A 220 -12.31 32.78 -4.57
CA LYS A 220 -10.86 32.59 -4.45
C LYS A 220 -10.48 31.69 -3.27
N SER A 221 -11.17 31.81 -2.13
CA SER A 221 -10.90 30.98 -0.95
C SER A 221 -11.26 29.51 -1.18
N LEU A 222 -12.35 29.25 -1.90
CA LEU A 222 -12.76 27.88 -2.25
C LEU A 222 -11.75 27.23 -3.21
N VAL A 223 -11.31 27.96 -4.23
CA VAL A 223 -10.30 27.50 -5.19
C VAL A 223 -9.00 27.16 -4.48
N GLU A 224 -8.51 28.05 -3.62
CA GLU A 224 -7.27 27.86 -2.87
C GLU A 224 -7.35 26.65 -1.93
N LYS A 225 -8.43 26.52 -1.13
CA LYS A 225 -8.61 25.36 -0.24
C LYS A 225 -8.69 24.05 -1.00
N THR A 226 -9.36 24.05 -2.16
CA THR A 226 -9.47 22.87 -3.03
C THR A 226 -8.11 22.45 -3.56
N GLU A 227 -7.32 23.39 -4.08
CA GLU A 227 -6.01 23.07 -4.63
C GLU A 227 -5.03 22.65 -3.53
N ASN A 228 -5.10 23.27 -2.35
CA ASN A 228 -4.31 22.87 -1.19
C ASN A 228 -4.67 21.44 -0.75
N LEU A 229 -5.97 21.09 -0.70
CA LEU A 229 -6.40 19.73 -0.38
C LEU A 229 -5.87 18.72 -1.41
N ALA A 230 -6.03 19.00 -2.71
CA ALA A 230 -5.57 18.12 -3.76
C ALA A 230 -4.05 17.92 -3.74
N SER A 231 -3.30 19.01 -3.60
CA SER A 231 -1.83 18.98 -3.49
C SER A 231 -1.38 18.21 -2.25
N LYS A 232 -2.06 18.37 -1.11
CA LYS A 232 -1.73 17.64 0.12
C LYS A 232 -2.01 16.14 0.01
N ILE A 233 -3.09 15.76 -0.68
CA ILE A 233 -3.37 14.35 -0.98
C ILE A 233 -2.27 13.77 -1.88
N GLU A 234 -1.80 14.51 -2.90
CA GLU A 234 -0.68 14.08 -3.74
C GLU A 234 0.64 13.98 -2.98
N GLU A 235 0.90 14.89 -2.04
CA GLU A 235 2.07 14.84 -1.17
C GLU A 235 2.06 13.54 -0.32
N VAL A 236 0.93 13.23 0.30
CA VAL A 236 0.82 12.09 1.24
C VAL A 236 0.72 10.74 0.50
N PHE A 237 -0.02 10.67 -0.61
CA PHE A 237 -0.32 9.42 -1.31
C PHE A 237 0.42 9.25 -2.65
N GLY A 238 1.20 10.25 -3.08
CA GLY A 238 1.94 10.25 -4.36
C GLY A 238 3.40 9.82 -4.29
N GLY A 239 3.93 9.48 -3.10
CA GLY A 239 5.23 8.83 -2.94
C GLY A 239 6.44 9.71 -3.21
N ASN A 240 6.51 10.91 -2.61
CA ASN A 240 7.65 11.80 -2.84
C ASN A 240 8.83 11.49 -1.89
N LEU A 241 9.96 10.99 -2.43
CA LEU A 241 11.20 10.74 -1.67
C LEU A 241 11.81 12.02 -1.05
N GLU A 242 11.61 13.18 -1.67
CA GLU A 242 12.17 14.45 -1.17
C GLU A 242 11.55 14.91 0.16
N SER A 243 10.33 14.45 0.46
CA SER A 243 9.65 14.65 1.75
C SER A 243 9.88 13.50 2.74
N SER A 244 10.72 12.52 2.40
CA SER A 244 10.89 11.34 3.23
C SER A 244 11.79 11.62 4.45
N HIS A 245 11.17 12.18 5.49
CA HIS A 245 11.63 12.06 6.89
C HIS A 245 11.94 10.59 7.28
N ILE A 246 11.51 9.63 6.46
CA ILE A 246 11.79 8.21 6.57
C ILE A 246 13.29 7.91 6.35
N LEU A 247 13.97 8.53 5.38
CA LEU A 247 15.42 8.37 5.19
C LEU A 247 16.19 8.90 6.40
N ASP A 248 15.76 10.04 6.96
CA ASP A 248 16.29 10.55 8.22
C ASP A 248 16.05 9.56 9.38
N SER A 249 14.87 8.95 9.46
CA SER A 249 14.55 7.97 10.52
C SER A 249 15.37 6.67 10.41
N ILE A 250 15.68 6.20 9.19
CA ILE A 250 16.59 5.06 8.94
C ILE A 250 18.00 5.40 9.41
N ILE A 251 18.42 6.65 9.22
CA ILE A 251 19.73 7.14 9.64
C ILE A 251 19.88 7.13 11.15
N TRP A 252 18.81 7.21 11.97
CA TRP A 252 18.95 7.46 13.40
C TRP A 252 19.24 6.23 14.29
N ASN A 253 18.92 4.98 13.89
CA ASN A 253 18.75 3.93 14.92
C ASN A 253 19.34 2.51 14.71
N SER A 254 20.33 2.28 13.83
CA SER A 254 21.06 1.00 13.79
C SER A 254 22.58 1.16 13.98
N GLU A 255 23.17 0.35 14.86
CA GLU A 255 24.61 0.12 14.92
C GLU A 255 24.99 -0.85 13.79
N LEU A 256 25.71 -0.43 12.73
CA LEU A 256 26.56 -1.30 11.86
C LEU A 256 27.00 -0.58 10.57
N LYS A 257 28.12 -1.04 10.00
CA LYS A 257 28.79 -0.62 8.74
C LYS A 257 27.85 -0.36 7.54
N ALA A 258 26.70 -1.01 7.49
CA ALA A 258 25.65 -0.78 6.50
C ALA A 258 25.15 0.68 6.49
N ARG A 259 25.14 1.37 7.66
CA ARG A 259 24.74 2.78 7.82
C ARG A 259 25.58 3.72 6.96
N LYS A 260 26.90 3.55 6.93
CA LYS A 260 27.80 4.41 6.12
C LYS A 260 27.59 4.21 4.63
N GLN A 261 27.31 2.98 4.20
CA GLN A 261 27.07 2.68 2.79
C GLN A 261 25.73 3.25 2.34
N THR A 262 24.66 3.05 3.12
CA THR A 262 23.34 3.62 2.86
C THR A 262 23.34 5.14 2.85
N SER A 263 23.95 5.80 3.85
CA SER A 263 24.04 7.27 3.88
C SER A 263 24.83 7.84 2.71
N ASN A 264 25.96 7.23 2.34
CA ASN A 264 26.74 7.65 1.18
C ASN A 264 25.96 7.51 -0.14
N LEU A 265 25.17 6.43 -0.30
CA LEU A 265 24.30 6.27 -1.47
C LEU A 265 23.24 7.36 -1.55
N ILE A 266 22.65 7.77 -0.42
CA ILE A 266 21.67 8.86 -0.36
C ILE A 266 22.34 10.20 -0.72
N GLU A 267 23.52 10.49 -0.16
CA GLU A 267 24.28 11.69 -0.50
C GLU A 267 24.61 11.74 -2.00
N GLN A 268 25.05 10.61 -2.57
CA GLN A 268 25.31 10.50 -4.00
C GLN A 268 24.04 10.69 -4.84
N LEU A 269 22.90 10.15 -4.39
CA LEU A 269 21.63 10.23 -5.11
C LEU A 269 21.20 11.69 -5.33
N VAL A 270 21.48 12.56 -4.35
CA VAL A 270 21.20 14.01 -4.45
C VAL A 270 22.11 14.70 -5.47
N GLN A 271 23.35 14.22 -5.64
CA GLN A 271 24.34 14.84 -6.53
C GLN A 271 24.20 14.38 -7.99
N VAL A 272 23.77 13.14 -8.23
CA VAL A 272 23.68 12.60 -9.60
C VAL A 272 22.54 13.25 -10.39
N LYS A 273 22.82 13.55 -11.66
CA LYS A 273 21.88 14.25 -12.55
C LYS A 273 21.15 13.31 -13.49
N THR A 274 21.78 12.22 -13.90
CA THR A 274 21.19 11.33 -14.91
C THR A 274 20.19 10.36 -14.29
N THR A 275 19.12 10.06 -15.03
CA THR A 275 18.09 9.10 -14.59
C THR A 275 18.63 7.68 -14.45
N ARG A 276 19.65 7.31 -15.24
CA ARG A 276 20.33 6.01 -15.16
C ARG A 276 21.21 5.86 -13.92
N GLU A 277 21.99 6.87 -13.56
CA GLU A 277 22.75 6.87 -12.29
C GLU A 277 21.79 6.84 -11.08
N LYS A 278 20.69 7.59 -11.14
CA LYS A 278 19.65 7.54 -10.11
C LYS A 278 19.05 6.15 -9.97
N LEU A 279 18.69 5.50 -11.07
CA LEU A 279 18.21 4.12 -11.07
C LEU A 279 19.24 3.16 -10.45
N ALA A 280 20.52 3.28 -10.83
CA ALA A 280 21.59 2.47 -10.28
C ALA A 280 21.67 2.60 -8.74
N LEU A 281 21.73 3.83 -8.24
CA LEU A 281 21.81 4.10 -6.79
C LEU A 281 20.57 3.64 -6.03
N LEU A 282 19.37 3.86 -6.58
CA LEU A 282 18.11 3.42 -5.95
C LEU A 282 17.99 1.88 -5.93
N SER A 283 18.46 1.19 -6.97
CA SER A 283 18.47 -0.27 -7.00
C SER A 283 19.42 -0.87 -5.96
N GLU A 284 20.58 -0.23 -5.75
CA GLU A 284 21.51 -0.61 -4.69
C GLU A 284 20.92 -0.30 -3.31
N LEU A 285 20.26 0.85 -3.15
CA LEU A 285 19.60 1.20 -1.90
C LEU A 285 18.49 0.20 -1.52
N LEU A 286 17.67 -0.24 -2.48
CA LEU A 286 16.66 -1.29 -2.27
C LEU A 286 17.30 -2.60 -1.79
N LEU A 287 18.40 -3.01 -2.43
CA LEU A 287 19.14 -4.20 -2.05
C LEU A 287 19.63 -4.12 -0.60
N GLN A 288 20.24 -2.99 -0.22
CA GLN A 288 20.75 -2.77 1.14
C GLN A 288 19.61 -2.75 2.17
N VAL A 289 18.53 -2.03 1.89
CA VAL A 289 17.37 -1.94 2.79
C VAL A 289 16.76 -3.32 3.03
N ARG A 290 16.63 -4.14 1.98
CA ARG A 290 16.18 -5.54 2.12
C ARG A 290 17.07 -6.32 3.09
N TYR A 291 18.39 -6.31 2.89
CA TYR A 291 19.31 -7.08 3.74
C TYR A 291 19.34 -6.60 5.20
N ILE A 292 19.14 -5.30 5.44
CA ILE A 292 19.05 -4.75 6.80
C ILE A 292 17.73 -5.20 7.43
N ALA A 293 16.60 -5.03 6.72
CA ALA A 293 15.28 -5.39 7.22
C ALA A 293 15.14 -6.89 7.56
N GLU A 294 15.75 -7.78 6.79
CA GLU A 294 15.73 -9.23 7.06
C GLU A 294 16.49 -9.62 8.35
N LYS A 295 17.31 -8.71 8.91
CA LYS A 295 18.10 -8.93 10.13
C LYS A 295 17.71 -8.00 11.28
N GLU A 296 16.72 -7.15 11.06
CA GLU A 296 16.32 -6.15 12.04
C GLU A 296 15.44 -6.79 13.11
N ASP A 297 15.90 -6.71 14.36
CA ASP A 297 15.19 -7.26 15.51
C ASP A 297 14.15 -6.28 16.07
N SER A 298 14.30 -4.97 15.81
CA SER A 298 13.37 -3.94 16.25
C SER A 298 12.18 -3.82 15.29
N PRO A 299 10.94 -4.14 15.71
CA PRO A 299 9.76 -4.03 14.85
C PRO A 299 9.52 -2.61 14.35
N PHE A 300 9.84 -1.62 15.17
CA PHE A 300 9.74 -0.20 14.80
C PHE A 300 10.69 0.15 13.66
N ILE A 301 11.96 -0.27 13.74
CA ILE A 301 12.95 0.00 12.69
C ILE A 301 12.60 -0.80 11.44
N ALA A 302 12.19 -2.06 11.60
CA ALA A 302 11.74 -2.91 10.52
C ALA A 302 10.58 -2.29 9.73
N GLU A 303 9.55 -1.77 10.41
CA GLU A 303 8.44 -1.06 9.76
C GLU A 303 8.97 0.13 8.92
N LYS A 304 9.91 0.92 9.47
CA LYS A 304 10.51 2.06 8.73
C LYS A 304 11.34 1.64 7.53
N LEU A 305 12.09 0.54 7.64
CA LEU A 305 12.84 0.00 6.51
C LEU A 305 11.91 -0.49 5.42
N LEU A 306 10.85 -1.22 5.77
CA LEU A 306 9.82 -1.65 4.82
C LEU A 306 9.14 -0.44 4.15
N ASP A 307 8.84 0.61 4.92
CA ASP A 307 8.21 1.83 4.40
C ASP A 307 9.11 2.52 3.36
N ALA A 308 10.37 2.76 3.75
CA ALA A 308 11.37 3.34 2.87
C ALA A 308 11.54 2.52 1.59
N SER A 309 11.55 1.20 1.73
CA SER A 309 11.73 0.30 0.62
C SER A 309 10.61 0.43 -0.43
N ILE A 310 9.39 0.75 -0.03
CA ILE A 310 8.24 1.03 -0.93
C ILE A 310 8.46 2.35 -1.67
N ASP A 311 8.96 3.38 -0.99
CA ASP A 311 9.18 4.69 -1.60
C ASP A 311 10.36 4.67 -2.59
N ILE A 312 11.44 3.98 -2.22
CA ILE A 312 12.61 3.76 -3.09
C ILE A 312 12.19 2.98 -4.34
N GLU A 313 11.36 1.94 -4.18
CA GLU A 313 10.79 1.18 -5.30
C GLU A 313 10.04 2.09 -6.29
N GLY A 314 9.13 2.93 -5.78
CA GLY A 314 8.35 3.84 -6.63
C GLY A 314 9.22 4.74 -7.49
N LYS A 315 10.30 5.31 -6.93
CA LYS A 315 11.22 6.16 -7.70
C LYS A 315 12.14 5.37 -8.62
N ALA A 316 12.61 4.20 -8.20
CA ALA A 316 13.42 3.33 -9.06
C ALA A 316 12.65 2.99 -10.35
N PHE A 317 11.40 2.54 -10.22
CA PHE A 317 10.57 2.22 -11.38
C PHE A 317 10.14 3.47 -12.18
N GLN A 318 9.96 4.62 -11.53
CA GLN A 318 9.75 5.89 -12.25
C GLN A 318 10.95 6.21 -13.17
N TYR A 319 12.18 6.07 -12.68
CA TYR A 319 13.37 6.29 -13.50
C TYR A 319 13.59 5.19 -14.54
N ALA A 320 13.25 3.93 -14.24
CA ALA A 320 13.26 2.85 -15.21
C ALA A 320 12.34 3.15 -16.41
N ILE A 321 11.11 3.60 -16.14
CA ILE A 321 10.15 4.01 -17.18
C ILE A 321 10.66 5.23 -17.96
N ALA A 322 11.35 6.17 -17.30
CA ALA A 322 11.95 7.30 -17.99
C ALA A 322 13.10 6.87 -18.92
N ASN A 323 13.92 5.91 -18.48
CA ASN A 323 15.04 5.36 -19.24
C ASN A 323 14.59 4.51 -20.43
N SER A 324 13.47 3.79 -20.31
CA SER A 324 12.97 2.90 -21.37
C SER A 324 12.74 3.60 -22.70
N LYS A 325 12.40 4.89 -22.67
CA LYS A 325 12.28 5.74 -23.87
C LYS A 325 13.59 5.88 -24.65
N ASN A 326 14.73 5.67 -23.99
CA ASN A 326 16.07 5.78 -24.57
C ASN A 326 16.68 4.42 -24.94
N HIS A 327 16.01 3.29 -24.63
CA HIS A 327 16.52 1.94 -24.93
C HIS A 327 16.96 1.74 -26.39
N PRO A 328 16.28 2.28 -27.43
CA PRO A 328 16.75 2.13 -28.81
C PRO A 328 18.13 2.74 -29.09
N LYS A 329 18.63 3.61 -28.21
CA LYS A 329 19.93 4.26 -28.32
C LYS A 329 21.02 3.61 -27.46
N TYR A 330 20.65 2.62 -26.65
CA TYR A 330 21.60 1.98 -25.75
C TYR A 330 22.53 1.05 -26.52
N SER A 331 23.81 1.09 -26.18
CA SER A 331 24.71 -0.01 -26.52
C SER A 331 24.29 -1.27 -25.76
N ARG A 332 24.76 -2.43 -26.23
CA ARG A 332 24.54 -3.73 -25.55
C ARG A 332 24.93 -3.67 -24.08
N HIS A 333 26.10 -3.09 -23.78
CA HIS A 333 26.61 -2.96 -22.42
C HIS A 333 25.68 -2.12 -21.55
N GLU A 334 25.15 -1.02 -22.09
CA GLU A 334 24.26 -0.14 -21.34
C GLU A 334 22.91 -0.79 -21.02
N ALA A 335 22.35 -1.52 -21.98
CA ALA A 335 21.12 -2.29 -21.77
C ALA A 335 21.30 -3.40 -20.72
N LEU A 336 22.45 -4.09 -20.74
CA LEU A 336 22.77 -5.13 -19.75
C LEU A 336 23.00 -4.57 -18.34
N GLU A 337 23.67 -3.42 -18.22
CA GLU A 337 23.82 -2.74 -16.92
C GLU A 337 22.47 -2.26 -16.38
N GLU A 338 21.58 -1.73 -17.23
CA GLU A 338 20.23 -1.37 -16.78
C GLU A 338 19.43 -2.60 -16.33
N LEU A 339 19.50 -3.71 -17.06
CA LEU A 339 18.87 -4.97 -16.67
C LEU A 339 19.39 -5.46 -15.31
N ARG A 340 20.68 -5.25 -15.02
CA ARG A 340 21.29 -5.53 -13.71
C ARG A 340 20.73 -4.65 -12.60
N TYR A 341 20.58 -3.35 -12.84
CA TYR A 341 19.93 -2.45 -11.87
C TYR A 341 18.49 -2.87 -11.59
N LEU A 342 17.72 -3.22 -12.62
CA LEU A 342 16.35 -3.63 -12.42
C LEU A 342 16.25 -5.00 -11.73
N THR A 343 17.16 -5.94 -12.05
CA THR A 343 17.28 -7.24 -11.35
C THR A 343 17.51 -7.04 -9.85
N ARG A 344 18.38 -6.08 -9.48
CA ARG A 344 18.59 -5.69 -8.08
C ARG A 344 17.37 -5.07 -7.45
N ALA A 345 16.70 -4.16 -8.16
CA ALA A 345 15.48 -3.53 -7.66
C ALA A 345 14.39 -4.58 -7.37
N VAL A 346 14.13 -5.48 -8.31
CA VAL A 346 13.14 -6.58 -8.19
C VAL A 346 13.51 -7.57 -7.08
N PHE A 347 14.80 -7.85 -6.87
CA PHE A 347 15.21 -8.58 -5.69
C PHE A 347 14.96 -7.75 -4.42
N GLY A 348 15.33 -6.47 -4.38
CA GLY A 348 15.10 -5.59 -3.25
C GLY A 348 13.63 -5.40 -2.88
N THR A 349 12.67 -5.64 -3.79
CA THR A 349 11.24 -5.66 -3.49
C THR A 349 10.73 -6.98 -2.91
N GLY A 350 11.52 -8.06 -2.98
CA GLY A 350 11.08 -9.40 -2.57
C GLY A 350 10.41 -10.22 -3.66
N MET A 351 10.25 -9.69 -4.88
CA MET A 351 9.57 -10.39 -5.99
C MET A 351 10.33 -11.62 -6.49
N ILE A 352 11.66 -11.61 -6.36
CA ILE A 352 12.49 -12.79 -6.65
C ILE A 352 13.23 -13.29 -5.41
N SER A 353 13.44 -14.60 -5.37
CA SER A 353 14.23 -15.25 -4.34
C SER A 353 15.71 -14.91 -4.47
N GLN A 354 16.45 -15.07 -3.37
CA GLN A 354 17.91 -14.90 -3.37
C GLN A 354 18.61 -15.82 -4.38
N ARG A 355 18.10 -17.05 -4.54
CA ARG A 355 18.62 -17.99 -5.54
C ARG A 355 18.45 -17.47 -6.97
N ALA A 356 17.27 -16.95 -7.30
CA ALA A 356 16.99 -16.38 -8.62
C ALA A 356 17.85 -15.13 -8.87
N TYR A 357 17.97 -14.26 -7.87
CA TYR A 357 18.84 -13.08 -7.94
C TYR A 357 20.31 -13.44 -8.21
N PHE A 358 20.89 -14.37 -7.45
CA PHE A 358 22.28 -14.78 -7.65
C PHE A 358 22.54 -15.43 -9.01
N ALA A 359 21.60 -16.22 -9.50
CA ALA A 359 21.71 -16.80 -10.83
C ALA A 359 21.59 -15.74 -11.94
N ALA A 360 20.72 -14.73 -11.76
CA ALA A 360 20.60 -13.60 -12.68
C ALA A 360 21.85 -12.70 -12.68
N GLU A 361 22.39 -12.33 -11.52
CA GLU A 361 23.66 -11.59 -11.43
C GLU A 361 24.80 -12.38 -12.07
N ALA A 362 24.87 -13.70 -11.85
CA ALA A 362 25.91 -14.53 -12.48
C ALA A 362 25.78 -14.55 -14.02
N ALA A 363 24.56 -14.60 -14.56
CA ALA A 363 24.31 -14.49 -16.00
C ALA A 363 24.73 -13.12 -16.53
N LEU A 364 24.33 -12.04 -15.86
CA LEU A 364 24.68 -10.67 -16.23
C LEU A 364 26.19 -10.43 -16.18
N SER A 365 26.90 -10.90 -15.15
CA SER A 365 28.36 -10.82 -15.06
C SER A 365 29.05 -11.46 -16.27
N ARG A 366 28.62 -12.66 -16.68
CA ARG A 366 29.16 -13.32 -17.89
C ARG A 366 28.95 -12.50 -19.16
N LEU A 367 27.78 -11.85 -19.28
CA LEU A 367 27.44 -11.01 -20.43
C LEU A 367 28.19 -9.66 -20.44
N LEU A 368 28.50 -9.12 -19.27
CA LEU A 368 29.14 -7.81 -19.08
C LEU A 368 30.67 -7.87 -19.16
N GLU A 369 31.28 -8.95 -18.70
CA GLU A 369 32.75 -9.13 -18.70
C GLU A 369 33.33 -9.35 -20.11
N LYS A 370 32.53 -9.92 -21.02
CA LYS A 370 32.97 -10.27 -22.37
C LYS A 370 32.64 -9.16 -23.36
N ASN A 371 33.65 -8.56 -23.99
CA ASN A 371 33.44 -7.63 -25.10
C ASN A 371 32.79 -8.36 -26.30
N GLU A 372 33.23 -9.58 -26.59
CA GLU A 372 32.69 -10.45 -27.62
C GLU A 372 32.15 -11.74 -27.02
N ILE A 373 30.93 -12.13 -27.43
CA ILE A 373 30.26 -13.33 -26.93
C ILE A 373 29.58 -14.03 -28.09
N ASN A 374 29.64 -15.37 -28.11
CA ASN A 374 28.98 -16.17 -29.12
C ASN A 374 27.46 -15.97 -29.03
N SER A 375 26.79 -15.84 -30.17
CA SER A 375 25.33 -15.62 -30.24
C SER A 375 24.53 -16.69 -29.49
N THR A 376 24.99 -17.94 -29.49
CA THR A 376 24.35 -19.06 -28.77
C THR A 376 24.46 -18.90 -27.26
N GLU A 377 25.65 -18.50 -26.77
CA GLU A 377 25.89 -18.22 -25.36
C GLU A 377 25.07 -16.99 -24.93
N TYR A 378 25.08 -15.94 -25.75
CA TYR A 378 24.30 -14.73 -25.53
C TYR A 378 22.80 -15.00 -25.41
N TRP A 379 22.24 -15.74 -26.37
CA TRP A 379 20.82 -16.12 -26.35
C TRP A 379 20.48 -16.97 -25.13
N LYS A 380 21.32 -17.93 -24.76
CA LYS A 380 21.10 -18.77 -23.58
C LYS A 380 20.97 -17.94 -22.30
N GLU A 381 21.88 -17.01 -22.07
CA GLU A 381 21.85 -16.15 -20.88
C GLU A 381 20.66 -15.18 -20.92
N LEU A 382 20.34 -14.59 -22.08
CA LEU A 382 19.14 -13.75 -22.23
C LEU A 382 17.84 -14.51 -22.01
N SER A 383 17.72 -15.75 -22.51
CA SER A 383 16.55 -16.60 -22.28
C SER A 383 16.37 -16.94 -20.81
N TYR A 384 17.47 -17.07 -20.05
CA TYR A 384 17.38 -17.21 -18.60
C TYR A 384 16.83 -15.93 -17.97
N LEU A 385 17.41 -14.78 -18.30
CA LEU A 385 17.04 -13.47 -17.76
C LEU A 385 15.60 -13.05 -18.12
N ALA A 386 15.05 -13.53 -19.23
CA ALA A 386 13.66 -13.31 -19.61
C ALA A 386 12.64 -13.90 -18.63
N ASN A 387 13.07 -14.77 -17.71
CA ASN A 387 12.21 -15.32 -16.65
C ASN A 387 12.19 -14.44 -15.38
N ILE A 388 12.99 -13.37 -15.33
CA ILE A 388 12.95 -12.41 -14.22
C ILE A 388 11.82 -11.42 -14.49
N PRO A 389 10.93 -11.14 -13.53
CA PRO A 389 9.87 -10.15 -13.69
C PRO A 389 10.48 -8.76 -13.54
N VAL A 390 10.94 -8.18 -14.65
CA VAL A 390 11.64 -6.89 -14.71
C VAL A 390 10.77 -5.80 -15.33
#